data_AF-A0A957FL90-F1
#
_entry.id   AF-A0A957FL90-F1
#
_cell.length_a   1.000
_cell.length_b   1.000
_cell.length_c   1.000
_cell.angle_alpha   90.00
_cell.angle_beta   90.00
_cell.angle_gamma   90.00
#
_symmetry.space_group_name_H-M   'P 1'
#
loop_
_entity.id
_entity.type
_entity.pdbx_description
1 polymer ?
#
loop_
_entity_poly.entity_id
_entity_poly.type
_entity_poly.pdbx_seq_one_letter_code
_entity_poly.pdbx_strand_id
1 'polypeptide(L)'
;MTYNARFLADVTIPDDTAVSPGKSFVKTWRVLNSGDEPWQDGVHLVFVSGDPMTDMLGHPVPQTPPGQSADLSLLLTAPAAAGTYFSNWRLQNKQGAFFGHLLFVRIVVPEVAPPDEVGLRNGRYLADLTIPDGTRLQPETPFVKTWLVQNNGETTWRDGYSLRYMSGEPMTTALQQPLPLAAPGDQVEVSLSLVTPPGNGRYLSRWRMHDRNGQPFGHILFFDINVIAQPTTTWKFDPPRWRDTIWAITSVFETGTVSGDPAAYQNHDAGIVSYGKHQATLQSGNLGKVLDAYFRRSSSAASRALQQEFAARIAQRDPNLRQDRRLEQLLRDAGREPEMAAAQDELFDQQFYQPTVSQAAAYNITSPLGLACLYDTHIQGGLLILLPQVKDQLHGIVGEMGLDGPLSEEAWLAAFLDRREARLQQLADRAAANGDTLSANALRISTFRVTELRQLLLADNLALEGDLHVRGRIIPGIVF
;
A
#
# COMPACT_ATOMS: atom_id res chain seq x y z
N MET A 1 24.30 10.79 -78.10
CA MET A 1 25.02 9.65 -77.52
C MET A 1 25.28 9.92 -76.05
N THR A 2 24.26 9.67 -75.23
CA THR A 2 24.13 9.94 -73.80
C THR A 2 23.50 8.71 -73.17
N TYR A 3 24.28 8.02 -72.32
CA TYR A 3 23.76 6.97 -71.46
C TYR A 3 22.84 7.58 -70.40
N ASN A 4 21.67 6.97 -70.17
CA ASN A 4 20.80 7.35 -69.06
C ASN A 4 19.92 6.16 -68.62
N ALA A 5 19.44 6.16 -67.38
CA ALA A 5 18.59 5.12 -66.85
C ALA A 5 17.61 5.66 -65.81
N ARG A 6 16.37 5.21 -65.88
CA ARG A 6 15.29 5.60 -64.95
C ARG A 6 14.79 4.37 -64.20
N PHE A 7 14.83 4.42 -62.88
CA PHE A 7 14.21 3.42 -62.02
C PHE A 7 12.70 3.37 -62.26
N LEU A 8 12.13 2.16 -62.35
CA LEU A 8 10.70 1.93 -62.52
C LEU A 8 10.06 1.32 -61.26
N ALA A 9 10.63 0.24 -60.72
CA ALA A 9 10.07 -0.44 -59.55
C ALA A 9 11.07 -1.39 -58.88
N ASP A 10 10.87 -1.62 -57.59
CA ASP A 10 11.41 -2.80 -56.90
C ASP A 10 10.60 -4.02 -57.33
N VAL A 11 11.28 -5.01 -57.90
CA VAL A 11 10.65 -6.28 -58.31
C VAL A 11 10.73 -7.29 -57.16
N THR A 12 11.82 -7.29 -56.40
CA THR A 12 11.97 -8.10 -55.18
C THR A 12 12.50 -7.27 -54.02
N ILE A 13 12.22 -7.75 -52.80
CA ILE A 13 12.64 -7.15 -51.52
C ILE A 13 12.25 -5.66 -51.44
N PRO A 14 10.99 -5.35 -51.07
CA PRO A 14 10.60 -4.00 -50.71
C PRO A 14 11.48 -3.43 -49.59
N ASP A 15 11.52 -2.11 -49.48
CA ASP A 15 12.23 -1.46 -48.38
C ASP A 15 11.69 -1.92 -47.02
N ASP A 16 12.60 -1.99 -46.03
CA ASP A 16 12.35 -2.46 -44.66
C ASP A 16 11.98 -3.94 -44.54
N THR A 17 12.19 -4.74 -45.58
CA THR A 17 12.02 -6.19 -45.46
C THR A 17 12.95 -6.74 -44.38
N ALA A 18 12.38 -7.49 -43.42
CA ALA A 18 13.14 -8.18 -42.39
C ALA A 18 13.87 -9.39 -43.00
N VAL A 19 15.19 -9.45 -42.86
CA VAL A 19 16.03 -10.54 -43.37
C VAL A 19 16.85 -11.10 -42.22
N SER A 20 16.78 -12.43 -42.01
CA SER A 20 17.55 -13.08 -40.95
C SER A 20 19.06 -12.86 -41.13
N PRO A 21 19.85 -12.74 -40.04
CA PRO A 21 21.29 -12.52 -40.15
C PRO A 21 21.99 -13.59 -40.99
N GLY A 22 22.91 -13.18 -41.86
CA GLY A 22 23.66 -14.07 -42.74
C GLY A 22 22.85 -14.72 -43.87
N LYS A 23 21.56 -14.40 -44.01
CA LYS A 23 20.71 -14.97 -45.06
C LYS A 23 20.96 -14.27 -46.39
N SER A 24 21.19 -15.05 -47.45
CA SER A 24 21.23 -14.53 -48.81
C SER A 24 19.83 -14.28 -49.37
N PHE A 25 19.68 -13.19 -50.12
CA PHE A 25 18.46 -12.75 -50.78
C PHE A 25 18.79 -12.15 -52.16
N VAL A 26 17.83 -12.20 -53.08
CA VAL A 26 18.00 -11.61 -54.42
C VAL A 26 17.23 -10.31 -54.48
N LYS A 27 17.93 -9.20 -54.74
CA LYS A 27 17.33 -7.88 -54.99
C LYS A 27 17.25 -7.65 -56.49
N THR A 28 16.05 -7.33 -56.98
CA THR A 28 15.79 -7.04 -58.39
C THR A 28 15.12 -5.68 -58.53
N TRP A 29 15.70 -4.82 -59.36
CA TRP A 29 15.10 -3.54 -59.78
C TRP A 29 14.72 -3.60 -61.25
N ARG A 30 13.55 -3.06 -61.60
CA ARG A 30 13.17 -2.81 -62.99
C ARG A 30 13.63 -1.41 -63.40
N VAL A 31 14.41 -1.32 -64.47
CA VAL A 31 15.05 -0.07 -64.91
C VAL A 31 14.83 0.14 -66.41
N LEU A 32 14.46 1.35 -66.79
CA LEU A 32 14.30 1.78 -68.18
C LEU A 32 15.59 2.40 -68.72
N ASN A 33 16.03 1.98 -69.91
CA ASN A 33 17.00 2.74 -70.68
C ASN A 33 16.35 3.99 -71.25
N SER A 34 16.61 5.13 -70.60
CA SER A 34 16.06 6.44 -70.97
C SER A 34 17.07 7.33 -71.71
N GLY A 35 18.19 6.76 -72.17
CA GLY A 35 19.17 7.42 -73.03
C GLY A 35 18.94 7.12 -74.50
N ASP A 36 19.88 7.56 -75.35
CA ASP A 36 19.92 7.23 -76.79
C ASP A 36 20.98 6.18 -77.14
N GLU A 37 21.80 5.75 -76.15
CA GLU A 37 22.78 4.67 -76.27
C GLU A 37 22.24 3.33 -75.75
N PRO A 38 22.44 2.20 -76.47
CA PRO A 38 22.09 0.88 -75.95
C PRO A 38 22.99 0.48 -74.78
N TRP A 39 22.42 -0.19 -73.77
CA TRP A 39 23.23 -0.93 -72.80
C TRP A 39 23.75 -2.19 -73.49
N GLN A 40 25.07 -2.32 -73.58
CA GLN A 40 25.77 -3.40 -74.25
C GLN A 40 27.03 -3.76 -73.46
N ASP A 41 27.88 -4.63 -74.02
CA ASP A 41 29.12 -5.07 -73.40
C ASP A 41 29.95 -3.88 -72.86
N GLY A 42 30.31 -3.96 -71.58
CA GLY A 42 31.01 -2.90 -70.85
C GLY A 42 30.12 -2.03 -69.96
N VAL A 43 28.80 -2.17 -70.00
CA VAL A 43 27.89 -1.52 -69.04
C VAL A 43 27.69 -2.42 -67.80
N HIS A 44 27.93 -1.86 -66.62
CA HIS A 44 27.83 -2.58 -65.35
C HIS A 44 26.96 -1.83 -64.35
N LEU A 45 26.27 -2.57 -63.47
CA LEU A 45 25.70 -2.05 -62.23
C LEU A 45 26.78 -2.14 -61.15
N VAL A 46 27.20 -0.99 -60.62
CA VAL A 46 28.38 -0.89 -59.75
C VAL A 46 27.98 -0.31 -58.40
N PHE A 47 28.54 -0.88 -57.33
CA PHE A 47 28.34 -0.43 -55.96
C PHE A 47 28.93 0.97 -55.77
N VAL A 48 28.18 1.84 -55.08
CA VAL A 48 28.54 3.24 -54.87
C VAL A 48 28.83 3.53 -53.41
N SER A 49 27.95 3.11 -52.50
CA SER A 49 28.06 3.44 -51.07
C SER A 49 27.12 2.60 -50.20
N GLY A 50 27.36 2.64 -48.88
CA GLY A 50 26.60 1.88 -47.88
C GLY A 50 27.27 0.55 -47.57
N ASP A 51 26.45 -0.47 -47.33
CA ASP A 51 26.86 -1.84 -47.09
C ASP A 51 26.80 -2.62 -48.41
N PRO A 52 27.92 -3.15 -48.92
CA PRO A 52 27.91 -3.84 -50.22
C PRO A 52 27.04 -5.09 -50.19
N MET A 53 26.99 -5.81 -49.07
CA MET A 53 26.23 -7.05 -48.88
C MET A 53 26.56 -8.14 -49.92
N THR A 54 27.65 -8.00 -50.67
CA THR A 54 28.18 -8.95 -51.65
C THR A 54 29.68 -8.71 -51.82
N ASP A 55 30.40 -9.72 -52.28
CA ASP A 55 31.84 -9.63 -52.60
C ASP A 55 32.08 -9.09 -54.03
N MET A 56 31.05 -9.09 -54.88
CA MET A 56 31.14 -8.58 -56.26
C MET A 56 30.58 -7.17 -56.34
N LEU A 57 31.43 -6.17 -56.52
CA LEU A 57 31.03 -4.74 -56.52
C LEU A 57 30.61 -4.21 -57.90
N GLY A 58 30.61 -5.04 -58.93
CA GLY A 58 30.24 -4.68 -60.29
C GLY A 58 29.66 -5.86 -61.05
N HIS A 59 28.45 -5.70 -61.59
CA HIS A 59 27.72 -6.76 -62.28
C HIS A 59 27.39 -6.33 -63.72
N PRO A 60 27.64 -7.17 -64.74
CA PRO A 60 27.19 -6.87 -66.10
C PRO A 60 25.66 -6.79 -66.13
N VAL A 61 25.12 -5.88 -66.93
CA VAL A 61 23.67 -5.74 -67.08
C VAL A 61 23.17 -6.32 -68.41
N PRO A 62 21.90 -6.75 -68.49
CA PRO A 62 21.33 -7.23 -69.74
C PRO A 62 21.41 -6.19 -70.86
N GLN A 63 21.61 -6.67 -72.09
CA GLN A 63 21.57 -5.78 -73.25
C GLN A 63 20.20 -5.15 -73.39
N THR A 64 20.15 -3.82 -73.43
CA THR A 64 18.88 -3.07 -73.34
C THR A 64 18.90 -1.89 -74.31
N PRO A 65 18.14 -1.97 -75.42
CA PRO A 65 18.01 -0.86 -76.36
C PRO A 65 17.39 0.40 -75.74
N PRO A 66 17.62 1.59 -76.32
CA PRO A 66 16.91 2.81 -75.94
C PRO A 66 15.39 2.61 -75.90
N GLY A 67 14.74 3.08 -74.82
CA GLY A 67 13.30 2.97 -74.62
C GLY A 67 12.81 1.60 -74.09
N GLN A 68 13.69 0.61 -73.92
CA GLN A 68 13.35 -0.69 -73.32
C GLN A 68 13.74 -0.77 -71.85
N SER A 69 13.09 -1.65 -71.09
CA SER A 69 13.40 -1.90 -69.67
C SER A 69 14.04 -3.27 -69.45
N ALA A 70 14.88 -3.37 -68.43
CA ALA A 70 15.46 -4.63 -67.96
C ALA A 70 15.36 -4.76 -66.43
N ASP A 71 15.35 -6.01 -65.97
CA ASP A 71 15.40 -6.36 -64.55
C ASP A 71 16.86 -6.62 -64.16
N LEU A 72 17.38 -5.80 -63.25
CA LEU A 72 18.75 -5.90 -62.75
C LEU A 72 18.73 -6.62 -61.41
N SER A 73 19.35 -7.79 -61.31
CA SER A 73 19.31 -8.65 -60.12
C SER A 73 20.67 -8.82 -59.47
N LEU A 74 20.72 -8.74 -58.14
CA LEU A 74 21.90 -8.97 -57.32
C LEU A 74 21.61 -10.04 -56.25
N LEU A 75 22.53 -10.97 -56.07
CA LEU A 75 22.55 -11.83 -54.88
C LEU A 75 23.30 -11.09 -53.78
N LEU A 76 22.59 -10.80 -52.69
CA LEU A 76 23.10 -10.09 -51.51
C LEU A 76 22.98 -10.99 -50.27
N THR A 77 23.79 -10.76 -49.25
CA THR A 77 23.78 -11.46 -47.96
C THR A 77 23.62 -10.46 -46.83
N ALA A 78 22.58 -10.66 -46.00
CA ALA A 78 22.32 -9.82 -44.84
C ALA A 78 23.49 -9.88 -43.85
N PRO A 79 23.94 -8.75 -43.28
CA PRO A 79 24.95 -8.73 -42.23
C PRO A 79 24.57 -9.56 -41.00
N ALA A 80 25.58 -9.97 -40.23
CA ALA A 80 25.38 -10.80 -39.03
C ALA A 80 24.87 -10.00 -37.81
N ALA A 81 25.21 -8.72 -37.74
CA ALA A 81 24.78 -7.85 -36.66
C ALA A 81 23.35 -7.35 -36.90
N ALA A 82 22.60 -7.16 -35.82
CA ALA A 82 21.28 -6.53 -35.89
C ALA A 82 21.41 -5.06 -36.30
N GLY A 83 20.49 -4.58 -37.14
CA GLY A 83 20.54 -3.20 -37.62
C GLY A 83 19.72 -2.98 -38.88
N THR A 84 19.69 -1.72 -39.33
CA THR A 84 19.14 -1.33 -40.64
C THR A 84 20.28 -1.08 -41.60
N TYR A 85 20.25 -1.73 -42.77
CA TYR A 85 21.36 -1.72 -43.74
C TYR A 85 20.91 -1.18 -45.08
N PHE A 86 21.80 -0.45 -45.76
CA PHE A 86 21.52 0.20 -47.05
C PHE A 86 22.62 -0.13 -48.05
N SER A 87 22.26 -0.54 -49.27
CA SER A 87 23.24 -0.74 -50.37
C SER A 87 22.86 0.07 -51.59
N ASN A 88 23.75 0.97 -52.01
CA ASN A 88 23.52 1.88 -53.13
C ASN A 88 24.33 1.49 -54.36
N TRP A 89 23.67 1.44 -55.52
CA TRP A 89 24.21 0.96 -56.78
C TRP A 89 23.88 1.92 -57.93
N ARG A 90 24.75 2.00 -58.94
CA ARG A 90 24.53 2.85 -60.11
C ARG A 90 25.14 2.25 -61.36
N LEU A 91 24.50 2.48 -62.50
CA LEU A 91 25.02 2.04 -63.79
C LEU A 91 26.27 2.83 -64.18
N GLN A 92 27.26 2.13 -64.73
CA GLN A 92 28.53 2.66 -65.21
C GLN A 92 28.76 2.21 -66.66
N ASN A 93 29.13 3.13 -67.54
CA ASN A 93 29.40 2.81 -68.94
C ASN A 93 30.82 2.26 -69.15
N LYS A 94 31.13 1.84 -70.38
CA LYS A 94 32.44 1.26 -70.75
C LYS A 94 33.64 2.22 -70.58
N GLN A 95 33.40 3.53 -70.43
CA GLN A 95 34.43 4.53 -70.12
C GLN A 95 34.56 4.81 -68.60
N GLY A 96 33.82 4.10 -67.76
CA GLY A 96 33.83 4.29 -66.31
C GLY A 96 32.94 5.42 -65.80
N ALA A 97 32.15 6.07 -66.66
CA ALA A 97 31.26 7.15 -66.25
C ALA A 97 29.93 6.60 -65.71
N PHE A 98 29.53 7.05 -64.52
CA PHE A 98 28.24 6.71 -63.93
C PHE A 98 27.08 7.46 -64.61
N PHE A 99 25.95 6.80 -64.78
CA PHE A 99 24.74 7.38 -65.37
C PHE A 99 23.45 6.86 -64.72
N GLY A 100 22.34 7.54 -64.98
CA GLY A 100 21.02 7.16 -64.47
C GLY A 100 20.81 7.36 -62.97
N HIS A 101 19.68 6.87 -62.48
CA HIS A 101 19.28 6.92 -61.07
C HIS A 101 20.19 6.08 -60.17
N LEU A 102 20.26 6.44 -58.88
CA LEU A 102 20.76 5.56 -57.84
C LEU A 102 19.70 4.49 -57.56
N LEU A 103 20.11 3.23 -57.54
CA LEU A 103 19.28 2.09 -57.16
C LEU A 103 19.71 1.67 -55.76
N PHE A 104 18.76 1.54 -54.83
CA PHE A 104 19.08 1.18 -53.46
C PHE A 104 18.23 0.01 -52.95
N VAL A 105 18.73 -0.63 -51.90
CA VAL A 105 17.97 -1.60 -51.11
C VAL A 105 18.17 -1.31 -49.63
N ARG A 106 17.07 -1.32 -48.87
CA ARG A 106 17.06 -1.18 -47.41
C ARG A 106 16.44 -2.41 -46.75
N ILE A 107 17.19 -3.07 -45.87
CA ILE A 107 16.71 -4.23 -45.09
C ILE A 107 16.86 -3.98 -43.59
N VAL A 108 16.07 -4.71 -42.80
CA VAL A 108 16.20 -4.78 -41.34
C VAL A 108 16.70 -6.16 -40.96
N VAL A 109 17.84 -6.25 -40.28
CA VAL A 109 18.32 -7.46 -39.63
C VAL A 109 17.87 -7.42 -38.17
N PRO A 110 16.91 -8.26 -37.75
CA PRO A 110 16.42 -8.24 -36.38
C PRO A 110 17.47 -8.75 -35.39
N GLU A 111 17.39 -8.29 -34.15
CA GLU A 111 18.16 -8.85 -33.05
C GLU A 111 17.75 -10.30 -32.80
N VAL A 112 18.70 -11.22 -32.90
CA VAL A 112 18.47 -12.62 -32.56
C VAL A 112 18.54 -12.71 -31.04
N ALA A 113 17.38 -12.96 -30.41
CA ALA A 113 17.35 -13.29 -29.00
C ALA A 113 18.37 -14.42 -28.75
N PRO A 114 19.21 -14.33 -27.71
CA PRO A 114 20.18 -15.39 -27.43
C PRO A 114 19.43 -16.74 -27.35
N PRO A 115 20.01 -17.82 -27.90
CA PRO A 115 19.40 -19.13 -27.82
C PRO A 115 19.05 -19.44 -26.36
N ASP A 116 17.93 -20.13 -26.14
CA ASP A 116 17.54 -20.55 -24.80
C ASP A 116 18.73 -21.24 -24.14
N GLU A 117 19.19 -20.68 -23.02
CA GLU A 117 20.27 -21.30 -22.24
C GLU A 117 19.86 -22.74 -21.92
N VAL A 118 20.78 -23.66 -22.21
CA VAL A 118 20.64 -25.05 -21.80
C VAL A 118 20.94 -25.07 -20.31
N GLY A 119 19.93 -25.42 -19.51
CA GLY A 119 20.04 -25.48 -18.05
C GLY A 119 18.69 -25.66 -17.39
N LEU A 120 18.71 -26.04 -16.12
CA LEU A 120 17.51 -26.17 -15.31
C LEU A 120 16.82 -24.83 -15.11
N ARG A 121 15.55 -24.74 -15.48
CA ARG A 121 14.67 -23.60 -15.11
C ARG A 121 13.99 -23.96 -13.80
N ASN A 122 14.15 -23.14 -12.78
CA ASN A 122 13.52 -23.38 -11.50
C ASN A 122 13.21 -22.07 -10.79
N GLY A 123 12.24 -22.10 -9.88
CA GLY A 123 11.91 -20.99 -9.01
C GLY A 123 11.39 -21.50 -7.68
N ARG A 124 12.02 -21.07 -6.59
CA ARG A 124 11.69 -21.48 -5.22
C ARG A 124 10.93 -20.36 -4.53
N TYR A 125 9.69 -20.63 -4.12
CA TYR A 125 8.97 -19.78 -3.16
C TYR A 125 9.76 -19.67 -1.85
N LEU A 126 9.91 -18.44 -1.35
CA LEU A 126 10.55 -18.16 -0.08
C LEU A 126 9.57 -17.69 1.00
N ALA A 127 8.72 -16.73 0.67
CA ALA A 127 7.75 -16.14 1.61
C ALA A 127 6.62 -15.40 0.87
N ASP A 128 5.49 -15.25 1.55
CA ASP A 128 4.50 -14.23 1.24
C ASP A 128 4.99 -12.89 1.76
N LEU A 129 5.09 -11.90 0.89
CA LEU A 129 5.43 -10.53 1.29
C LEU A 129 4.20 -9.68 1.55
N THR A 130 3.08 -10.00 0.90
CA THR A 130 1.77 -9.42 1.20
C THR A 130 0.69 -10.50 1.23
N ILE A 131 -0.38 -10.26 1.98
CA ILE A 131 -1.60 -11.11 2.02
C ILE A 131 -1.26 -12.55 2.45
N PRO A 132 -0.89 -12.81 3.71
CA PRO A 132 -0.69 -14.18 4.21
C PRO A 132 -1.94 -15.05 4.02
N ASP A 133 -1.75 -16.37 3.97
CA ASP A 133 -2.88 -17.29 3.87
C ASP A 133 -3.85 -17.14 5.05
N GLY A 134 -5.15 -17.20 4.74
CA GLY A 134 -6.24 -17.01 5.67
C GLY A 134 -6.67 -15.55 5.89
N THR A 135 -5.97 -14.58 5.28
CA THR A 135 -6.31 -13.15 5.37
C THR A 135 -7.78 -12.91 5.04
N ARG A 136 -8.45 -12.10 5.88
CA ARG A 136 -9.85 -11.73 5.70
C ARG A 136 -9.93 -10.42 4.91
N LEU A 137 -10.63 -10.43 3.79
CA LEU A 137 -10.84 -9.25 2.94
C LEU A 137 -12.34 -9.04 2.72
N GLN A 138 -12.73 -7.79 2.48
CA GLN A 138 -14.11 -7.48 2.10
C GLN A 138 -14.39 -7.91 0.65
N PRO A 139 -15.65 -8.08 0.23
CA PRO A 139 -16.02 -8.31 -1.16
C PRO A 139 -15.61 -7.16 -2.09
N GLU A 140 -15.41 -7.45 -3.38
CA GLU A 140 -15.16 -6.46 -4.45
C GLU A 140 -13.99 -5.50 -4.18
N THR A 141 -13.03 -5.98 -3.43
CA THR A 141 -11.97 -5.17 -2.83
C THR A 141 -10.65 -5.40 -3.57
N PRO A 142 -10.01 -4.34 -4.09
CA PRO A 142 -8.73 -4.47 -4.76
C PRO A 142 -7.58 -4.74 -3.77
N PHE A 143 -6.65 -5.60 -4.15
CA PHE A 143 -5.45 -5.89 -3.37
C PHE A 143 -4.28 -6.33 -4.26
N VAL A 144 -3.05 -6.28 -3.71
CA VAL A 144 -1.85 -6.77 -4.40
C VAL A 144 -1.26 -7.94 -3.63
N LYS A 145 -1.14 -9.09 -4.29
CA LYS A 145 -0.47 -10.27 -3.74
C LYS A 145 0.97 -10.31 -4.23
N THR A 146 1.94 -10.34 -3.32
CA THR A 146 3.38 -10.39 -3.63
C THR A 146 4.03 -11.58 -2.92
N TRP A 147 4.80 -12.36 -3.69
CA TRP A 147 5.65 -13.43 -3.17
C TRP A 147 7.12 -13.08 -3.37
N LEU A 148 7.96 -13.45 -2.40
CA LEU A 148 9.40 -13.51 -2.60
C LEU A 148 9.78 -14.86 -3.21
N VAL A 149 10.43 -14.82 -4.37
CA VAL A 149 10.82 -16.02 -5.13
C VAL A 149 12.30 -15.95 -5.46
N GLN A 150 13.01 -17.06 -5.29
CA GLN A 150 14.39 -17.20 -5.72
C GLN A 150 14.48 -17.93 -7.05
N ASN A 151 15.26 -17.40 -7.99
CA ASN A 151 15.73 -18.21 -9.11
C ASN A 151 16.79 -19.19 -8.59
N ASN A 152 16.38 -20.44 -8.34
CA ASN A 152 17.27 -21.53 -7.95
C ASN A 152 17.55 -22.50 -9.12
N GLY A 153 17.38 -22.02 -10.36
CA GLY A 153 17.78 -22.72 -11.57
C GLY A 153 19.20 -22.35 -12.02
N GLU A 154 19.55 -22.76 -13.23
CA GLU A 154 20.84 -22.52 -13.88
C GLU A 154 20.75 -21.45 -14.98
N THR A 155 19.55 -21.05 -15.37
CA THR A 155 19.31 -20.08 -16.45
C THR A 155 18.70 -18.79 -15.94
N THR A 156 19.05 -17.67 -16.56
CA THR A 156 18.46 -16.35 -16.24
C THR A 156 17.01 -16.25 -16.72
N TRP A 157 16.08 -15.84 -15.84
CA TRP A 157 14.73 -15.42 -16.23
C TRP A 157 14.80 -14.06 -16.90
N ARG A 158 14.06 -13.87 -17.99
CA ARG A 158 14.09 -12.66 -18.84
C ARG A 158 12.81 -12.55 -19.65
N ASP A 159 12.74 -11.59 -20.57
CA ASP A 159 11.58 -11.37 -21.43
C ASP A 159 11.03 -12.67 -22.03
N GLY A 160 9.71 -12.83 -21.94
CA GLY A 160 8.96 -14.03 -22.35
C GLY A 160 8.72 -15.05 -21.22
N TYR A 161 9.44 -14.95 -20.10
CA TYR A 161 9.10 -15.69 -18.88
C TYR A 161 7.86 -15.07 -18.21
N SER A 162 6.97 -15.90 -17.68
CA SER A 162 5.69 -15.43 -17.13
C SER A 162 5.16 -16.29 -15.99
N LEU A 163 4.46 -15.68 -15.04
CA LEU A 163 3.58 -16.36 -14.10
C LEU A 163 2.20 -16.52 -14.77
N ARG A 164 1.63 -17.73 -14.73
CA ARG A 164 0.34 -18.02 -15.36
C ARG A 164 -0.62 -18.67 -14.39
N TYR A 165 -1.89 -18.30 -14.49
CA TYR A 165 -2.97 -18.91 -13.72
C TYR A 165 -3.09 -20.41 -14.04
N MET A 166 -3.26 -21.22 -13.00
CA MET A 166 -3.34 -22.68 -13.11
C MET A 166 -4.73 -23.21 -12.73
N SER A 167 -5.28 -22.80 -11.58
CA SER A 167 -6.56 -23.31 -11.05
C SER A 167 -7.06 -22.49 -9.85
N GLY A 168 -8.36 -22.60 -9.54
CA GLY A 168 -8.99 -21.94 -8.40
C GLY A 168 -9.84 -20.75 -8.82
N GLU A 169 -9.78 -19.66 -8.04
CA GLU A 169 -10.40 -18.37 -8.39
C GLU A 169 -9.29 -17.39 -8.80
N PRO A 170 -9.22 -16.93 -10.07
CA PRO A 170 -8.13 -16.07 -10.52
C PRO A 170 -8.15 -14.67 -9.90
N MET A 171 -9.33 -14.11 -9.56
CA MET A 171 -9.49 -12.75 -9.02
C MET A 171 -8.91 -11.62 -9.88
N THR A 172 -8.64 -11.90 -11.15
CA THR A 172 -8.14 -10.94 -12.13
C THR A 172 -8.48 -11.44 -13.54
N THR A 173 -8.55 -10.51 -14.48
CA THR A 173 -8.63 -10.84 -15.91
C THR A 173 -7.25 -11.08 -16.54
N ALA A 174 -6.17 -10.64 -15.88
CA ALA A 174 -4.80 -10.84 -16.36
C ALA A 174 -4.27 -12.21 -15.93
N LEU A 175 -4.64 -13.27 -16.66
CA LEU A 175 -4.25 -14.66 -16.37
C LEU A 175 -2.77 -14.99 -16.63
N GLN A 176 -1.99 -14.01 -17.10
CA GLN A 176 -0.56 -14.11 -17.34
C GLN A 176 0.12 -12.78 -16.99
N GLN A 177 1.18 -12.84 -16.18
CA GLN A 177 2.00 -11.70 -15.78
C GLN A 177 3.47 -11.97 -16.11
N PRO A 178 4.24 -11.03 -16.68
CA PRO A 178 5.68 -11.19 -16.88
C PRO A 178 6.42 -11.42 -15.55
N LEU A 179 7.42 -12.30 -15.55
CA LEU A 179 8.33 -12.44 -14.40
C LEU A 179 9.42 -11.36 -14.44
N PRO A 180 9.88 -10.86 -13.28
CA PRO A 180 11.07 -10.00 -13.21
C PRO A 180 12.32 -10.69 -13.77
N LEU A 181 13.27 -9.89 -14.26
CA LEU A 181 14.61 -10.36 -14.61
C LEU A 181 15.29 -10.93 -13.36
N ALA A 182 15.79 -12.17 -13.43
CA ALA A 182 16.45 -12.81 -12.30
C ALA A 182 17.54 -13.79 -12.79
N ALA A 183 18.80 -13.51 -12.47
CA ALA A 183 19.90 -14.45 -12.69
C ALA A 183 19.85 -15.61 -11.69
N PRO A 184 20.54 -16.74 -11.94
CA PRO A 184 20.70 -17.81 -10.96
C PRO A 184 21.18 -17.29 -9.59
N GLY A 185 20.41 -17.58 -8.54
CA GLY A 185 20.66 -17.15 -7.17
C GLY A 185 19.85 -15.92 -6.73
N ASP A 186 19.39 -15.08 -7.67
CA ASP A 186 18.65 -13.84 -7.37
C ASP A 186 17.32 -14.12 -6.68
N GLN A 187 16.93 -13.20 -5.80
CA GLN A 187 15.60 -13.16 -5.18
C GLN A 187 14.83 -11.97 -5.73
N VAL A 188 13.60 -12.20 -6.17
CA VAL A 188 12.74 -11.18 -6.78
C VAL A 188 11.34 -11.25 -6.21
N GLU A 189 10.66 -10.11 -6.24
CA GLU A 189 9.26 -9.98 -5.86
C GLU A 189 8.36 -10.23 -7.07
N VAL A 190 7.45 -11.19 -6.96
CA VAL A 190 6.47 -11.50 -8.01
C VAL A 190 5.09 -11.08 -7.51
N SER A 191 4.46 -10.13 -8.20
CA SER A 191 3.20 -9.52 -7.75
C SER A 191 2.05 -9.72 -8.72
N LEU A 192 0.82 -9.79 -8.18
CA LEU A 192 -0.45 -9.78 -8.91
C LEU A 192 -1.37 -8.69 -8.34
N SER A 193 -2.01 -7.93 -9.22
CA SER A 193 -3.14 -7.05 -8.86
C SER A 193 -4.46 -7.80 -9.01
N LEU A 194 -5.23 -7.87 -7.92
CA LEU A 194 -6.38 -8.75 -7.76
C LEU A 194 -7.57 -7.97 -7.19
N VAL A 195 -8.79 -8.48 -7.39
CA VAL A 195 -10.03 -7.97 -6.78
C VAL A 195 -10.80 -9.14 -6.19
N THR A 196 -11.20 -9.05 -4.92
CA THR A 196 -11.96 -10.13 -4.26
C THR A 196 -13.34 -10.33 -4.91
N PRO A 197 -13.84 -11.58 -4.96
CA PRO A 197 -15.20 -11.86 -5.44
C PRO A 197 -16.30 -11.18 -4.59
N PRO A 198 -17.52 -11.00 -5.12
CA PRO A 198 -18.64 -10.42 -4.38
C PRO A 198 -19.23 -11.35 -3.31
N GLY A 199 -18.98 -12.65 -3.40
CA GLY A 199 -19.55 -13.64 -2.48
C GLY A 199 -18.67 -13.90 -1.26
N ASN A 200 -19.29 -14.08 -0.10
CA ASN A 200 -18.58 -14.58 1.09
C ASN A 200 -18.06 -16.00 0.86
N GLY A 201 -16.88 -16.30 1.37
CA GLY A 201 -16.31 -17.64 1.29
C GLY A 201 -14.79 -17.67 1.39
N ARG A 202 -14.24 -18.88 1.46
CA ARG A 202 -12.80 -19.11 1.34
C ARG A 202 -12.47 -19.32 -0.14
N TYR A 203 -11.47 -18.59 -0.63
CA TYR A 203 -11.05 -18.62 -2.02
C TYR A 203 -9.56 -18.92 -2.12
N LEU A 204 -9.21 -19.77 -3.08
CA LEU A 204 -7.84 -20.24 -3.31
C LEU A 204 -7.49 -20.04 -4.78
N SER A 205 -6.32 -19.46 -5.05
CA SER A 205 -5.80 -19.28 -6.40
C SER A 205 -4.41 -19.89 -6.52
N ARG A 206 -4.13 -20.60 -7.61
CA ARG A 206 -2.84 -21.23 -7.88
C ARG A 206 -2.27 -20.78 -9.21
N TRP A 207 -0.99 -20.48 -9.21
CA TRP A 207 -0.23 -19.89 -10.31
C TRP A 207 1.11 -20.62 -10.48
N ARG A 208 1.60 -20.69 -11.72
CA ARG A 208 2.86 -21.38 -12.02
C ARG A 208 3.70 -20.60 -13.02
N MET A 209 5.01 -20.59 -12.79
CA MET A 209 5.97 -19.95 -13.69
C MET A 209 6.09 -20.76 -14.99
N HIS A 210 6.24 -20.07 -16.11
CA HIS A 210 6.39 -20.61 -17.45
C HIS A 210 7.54 -19.93 -18.18
N ASP A 211 8.33 -20.72 -18.90
CA ASP A 211 9.41 -20.20 -19.72
C ASP A 211 8.88 -19.61 -21.04
N ARG A 212 9.80 -19.17 -21.90
CA ARG A 212 9.53 -18.59 -23.23
C ARG A 212 8.79 -19.53 -24.17
N ASN A 213 8.99 -20.84 -24.00
CA ASN A 213 8.32 -21.87 -24.78
C ASN A 213 6.97 -22.27 -24.18
N GLY A 214 6.56 -21.62 -23.09
CA GLY A 214 5.34 -21.94 -22.37
C GLY A 214 5.44 -23.25 -21.58
N GLN A 215 6.64 -23.71 -21.23
CA GLN A 215 6.81 -24.88 -20.37
C GLN A 215 6.75 -24.46 -18.89
N PRO A 216 5.93 -25.14 -18.05
CA PRO A 216 5.83 -24.82 -16.64
C PRO A 216 7.08 -25.24 -15.88
N PHE A 217 7.55 -24.40 -14.96
CA PHE A 217 8.69 -24.69 -14.09
C PHE A 217 8.47 -24.15 -12.66
N GLY A 218 9.34 -24.54 -11.74
CA GLY A 218 9.34 -24.02 -10.37
C GLY A 218 8.17 -24.47 -9.50
N HIS A 219 8.15 -23.92 -8.28
CA HIS A 219 7.07 -24.10 -7.31
C HIS A 219 5.76 -23.50 -7.84
N ILE A 220 4.64 -24.05 -7.37
CA ILE A 220 3.32 -23.43 -7.51
C ILE A 220 3.25 -22.31 -6.47
N LEU A 221 2.98 -21.09 -6.94
CA LEU A 221 2.64 -19.97 -6.07
C LEU A 221 1.13 -19.99 -5.84
N PHE A 222 0.69 -19.78 -4.61
CA PHE A 222 -0.73 -19.75 -4.30
C PHE A 222 -1.03 -18.72 -3.22
N PHE A 223 -2.30 -18.36 -3.11
CA PHE A 223 -2.83 -17.59 -1.99
C PHE A 223 -4.20 -18.14 -1.60
N ASP A 224 -4.49 -18.12 -0.30
CA ASP A 224 -5.75 -18.53 0.29
C ASP A 224 -6.33 -17.39 1.12
N ILE A 225 -7.51 -16.90 0.78
CA ILE A 225 -8.16 -15.77 1.48
C ILE A 225 -9.59 -16.11 1.88
N ASN A 226 -10.07 -15.42 2.91
CA ASN A 226 -11.47 -15.44 3.31
C ASN A 226 -12.12 -14.12 2.92
N VAL A 227 -13.05 -14.16 1.97
CA VAL A 227 -13.91 -13.00 1.69
C VAL A 227 -15.08 -13.03 2.65
N ILE A 228 -15.20 -11.98 3.45
CA ILE A 228 -16.28 -11.85 4.42
C ILE A 228 -16.81 -10.42 4.30
N ALA A 229 -18.05 -10.29 3.81
CA ALA A 229 -18.81 -9.06 3.95
C ALA A 229 -18.92 -8.76 5.43
N GLN A 230 -18.38 -7.62 5.84
CA GLN A 230 -18.73 -7.08 7.15
C GLN A 230 -20.23 -6.77 7.15
N PRO A 231 -20.93 -6.94 8.27
CA PRO A 231 -22.26 -6.39 8.40
C PRO A 231 -22.15 -4.91 8.03
N THR A 232 -22.95 -4.46 7.06
CA THR A 232 -23.06 -3.03 6.75
C THR A 232 -23.34 -2.31 8.05
N THR A 233 -22.43 -1.45 8.49
CA THR A 233 -22.58 -0.62 9.68
C THR A 233 -23.90 0.13 9.55
N THR A 234 -24.88 -0.26 10.35
CA THR A 234 -26.20 0.38 10.40
C THR A 234 -26.14 1.71 11.14
N TRP A 235 -25.04 2.01 11.82
CA TRP A 235 -24.87 3.22 12.60
C TRP A 235 -24.16 4.34 11.83
N LYS A 236 -24.68 5.55 11.99
CA LYS A 236 -24.01 6.79 11.62
C LYS A 236 -23.02 7.17 12.72
N PHE A 237 -21.87 7.73 12.35
CA PHE A 237 -20.93 8.30 13.32
C PHE A 237 -21.61 9.36 14.20
N ASP A 238 -21.94 8.99 15.45
CA ASP A 238 -22.68 9.80 16.42
C ASP A 238 -22.04 9.75 17.82
N PRO A 239 -20.83 10.31 17.99
CA PRO A 239 -20.13 10.31 19.27
C PRO A 239 -20.93 10.84 20.47
N PRO A 240 -21.78 11.89 20.34
CA PRO A 240 -22.62 12.32 21.44
C PRO A 240 -23.53 11.22 21.99
N ARG A 241 -24.12 10.39 21.11
CA ARG A 241 -25.00 9.28 21.52
C ARG A 241 -24.26 8.16 22.23
N TRP A 242 -22.97 7.97 21.93
CA TRP A 242 -22.16 6.86 22.44
C TRP A 242 -21.42 7.18 23.75
N ARG A 243 -21.35 8.47 24.08
CA ARG A 243 -20.48 9.00 25.13
C ARG A 243 -20.68 8.32 26.47
N ASP A 244 -21.93 8.19 26.92
CA ASP A 244 -22.22 7.69 28.26
C ASP A 244 -21.81 6.22 28.42
N THR A 245 -22.02 5.39 27.39
CA THR A 245 -21.55 3.99 27.36
C THR A 245 -20.02 3.94 27.36
N ILE A 246 -19.35 4.76 26.54
CA ILE A 246 -17.88 4.81 26.46
C ILE A 246 -17.27 5.26 27.80
N TRP A 247 -17.85 6.28 28.42
CA TRP A 247 -17.41 6.78 29.73
C TRP A 247 -17.64 5.74 30.81
N ALA A 248 -18.76 5.03 30.79
CA ALA A 248 -19.02 3.94 31.73
C ALA A 248 -17.97 2.83 31.66
N ILE A 249 -17.52 2.45 30.46
CA ILE A 249 -16.45 1.46 30.27
C ILE A 249 -15.16 1.95 30.95
N THR A 250 -14.73 3.17 30.64
CA THR A 250 -13.53 3.77 31.25
C THR A 250 -13.67 3.93 32.76
N SER A 251 -14.84 4.34 33.27
CA SER A 251 -15.11 4.47 34.70
C SER A 251 -14.99 3.14 35.44
N VAL A 252 -15.43 2.04 34.83
CA VAL A 252 -15.24 0.69 35.39
C VAL A 252 -13.75 0.31 35.44
N PHE A 253 -12.96 0.73 34.45
CA PHE A 253 -11.51 0.50 34.48
C PHE A 253 -10.81 1.30 35.58
N GLU A 254 -11.18 2.57 35.77
CA GLU A 254 -10.54 3.46 36.74
C GLU A 254 -10.99 3.19 38.18
N THR A 255 -12.27 2.90 38.39
CA THR A 255 -12.87 2.87 39.74
C THR A 255 -13.64 1.59 40.07
N GLY A 256 -13.86 0.70 39.10
CA GLY A 256 -14.73 -0.47 39.26
C GLY A 256 -16.22 -0.14 39.37
N THR A 257 -16.62 1.10 39.07
CA THR A 257 -18.00 1.60 39.09
C THR A 257 -18.40 2.19 37.75
N VAL A 258 -19.69 2.10 37.42
CA VAL A 258 -20.22 2.51 36.10
C VAL A 258 -20.31 4.04 35.96
N SER A 259 -20.71 4.76 37.01
CA SER A 259 -21.04 6.19 36.91
C SER A 259 -19.94 7.13 37.40
N GLY A 260 -18.85 6.58 37.96
CA GLY A 260 -17.88 7.35 38.76
C GLY A 260 -18.52 7.98 40.01
N ASP A 261 -17.71 8.70 40.79
CA ASP A 261 -18.18 9.45 41.97
C ASP A 261 -17.79 10.93 41.84
N PRO A 262 -18.74 11.85 41.58
CA PRO A 262 -18.46 13.27 41.48
C PRO A 262 -17.96 13.90 42.80
N ALA A 263 -18.19 13.24 43.93
CA ALA A 263 -17.71 13.66 45.25
C ALA A 263 -16.43 12.93 45.69
N ALA A 264 -15.86 12.09 44.83
CA ALA A 264 -14.60 11.41 45.11
C ALA A 264 -13.51 12.45 45.40
N TYR A 265 -12.77 12.24 46.48
CA TYR A 265 -11.73 13.17 46.92
C TYR A 265 -10.57 12.38 47.53
N GLN A 266 -9.35 12.75 47.15
CA GLN A 266 -8.13 12.34 47.82
C GLN A 266 -7.03 13.41 47.69
N ASN A 267 -6.06 13.35 48.61
CA ASN A 267 -5.01 14.35 48.78
C ASN A 267 -3.63 13.72 49.07
N HIS A 268 -3.47 12.44 48.80
CA HIS A 268 -2.25 11.70 49.11
C HIS A 268 -1.32 11.53 47.91
N ASP A 269 -1.78 11.84 46.70
CA ASP A 269 -1.01 11.72 45.46
C ASP A 269 -0.16 12.97 45.15
N ALA A 270 0.46 12.98 43.97
CA ALA A 270 1.22 14.12 43.44
C ALA A 270 0.32 15.29 42.95
N GLY A 271 -0.99 15.07 42.84
CA GLY A 271 -2.00 16.03 42.41
C GLY A 271 -2.34 17.10 43.44
N ILE A 272 -1.86 16.96 44.68
CA ILE A 272 -2.14 17.80 45.87
C ILE A 272 -3.57 17.61 46.36
N VAL A 273 -4.54 17.89 45.51
CA VAL A 273 -5.96 17.58 45.69
C VAL A 273 -6.45 17.00 44.37
N SER A 274 -7.05 15.81 44.42
CA SER A 274 -7.62 15.11 43.27
C SER A 274 -9.08 14.83 43.55
N TYR A 275 -9.94 15.26 42.63
CA TYR A 275 -11.37 15.39 42.90
C TYR A 275 -12.25 14.97 41.71
N GLY A 276 -13.39 14.35 42.01
CA GLY A 276 -14.44 14.02 41.07
C GLY A 276 -14.27 12.69 40.33
N LYS A 277 -15.22 12.44 39.41
CA LYS A 277 -15.42 11.18 38.66
C LYS A 277 -14.14 10.64 38.01
N HIS A 278 -13.24 11.54 37.66
CA HIS A 278 -12.01 11.25 36.92
C HIS A 278 -10.77 11.93 37.55
N GLN A 279 -10.84 12.27 38.84
CA GLN A 279 -9.68 12.76 39.61
C GLN A 279 -8.99 14.00 39.01
N ALA A 280 -9.76 15.06 38.73
CA ALA A 280 -9.21 16.36 38.32
C ALA A 280 -8.31 16.91 39.43
N THR A 281 -7.04 17.19 39.10
CA THR A 281 -6.04 17.55 40.11
C THR A 281 -5.81 19.06 40.22
N LEU A 282 -5.49 19.53 41.42
CA LEU A 282 -5.06 20.92 41.68
C LEU A 282 -3.74 21.20 40.94
N GLN A 283 -2.78 20.28 41.02
CA GLN A 283 -1.46 20.46 40.43
C GLN A 283 -1.47 20.61 38.90
N SER A 284 -2.38 19.91 38.20
CA SER A 284 -2.55 20.07 36.75
C SER A 284 -3.30 21.36 36.37
N GLY A 285 -3.98 21.98 37.33
CA GLY A 285 -4.92 23.09 37.11
C GLY A 285 -6.31 22.64 36.63
N ASN A 286 -6.56 21.34 36.46
CA ASN A 286 -7.87 20.84 36.03
C ASN A 286 -8.94 20.99 37.10
N LEU A 287 -8.58 20.90 38.40
CA LEU A 287 -9.52 21.21 39.49
C LEU A 287 -10.08 22.64 39.36
N GLY A 288 -9.23 23.61 39.03
CA GLY A 288 -9.66 24.99 38.80
C GLY A 288 -10.68 25.10 37.68
N LYS A 289 -10.45 24.41 36.55
CA LYS A 289 -11.37 24.42 35.41
C LYS A 289 -12.72 23.75 35.72
N VAL A 290 -12.72 22.64 36.49
CA VAL A 290 -13.97 22.04 36.98
C VAL A 290 -14.75 23.05 37.82
N LEU A 291 -14.06 23.74 38.73
CA LEU A 291 -14.68 24.72 39.59
C LEU A 291 -15.19 25.94 38.81
N ASP A 292 -14.46 26.44 37.81
CA ASP A 292 -14.94 27.50 36.94
C ASP A 292 -16.23 27.10 36.21
N ALA A 293 -16.30 25.86 35.71
CA ALA A 293 -17.50 25.31 35.09
C ALA A 293 -18.66 25.16 36.09
N TYR A 294 -18.36 24.76 37.32
CA TYR A 294 -19.34 24.63 38.39
C TYR A 294 -19.89 25.98 38.85
N PHE A 295 -19.04 27.00 39.02
CA PHE A 295 -19.45 28.34 39.41
C PHE A 295 -20.36 29.01 38.38
N ARG A 296 -20.23 28.66 37.09
CA ARG A 296 -21.16 29.10 36.04
C ARG A 296 -22.54 28.44 36.12
N ARG A 297 -22.66 27.30 36.81
CA ARG A 297 -23.88 26.47 36.86
C ARG A 297 -24.62 26.55 38.18
N SER A 298 -23.91 26.60 39.29
CA SER A 298 -24.49 26.58 40.64
C SER A 298 -24.32 27.92 41.34
N SER A 299 -25.38 28.36 42.00
CA SER A 299 -25.38 29.50 42.94
C SER A 299 -25.52 29.05 44.41
N SER A 300 -25.31 27.76 44.67
CA SER A 300 -25.43 27.16 46.00
C SER A 300 -24.49 27.81 47.03
N ALA A 301 -24.74 27.52 48.31
CA ALA A 301 -23.85 27.97 49.37
C ALA A 301 -22.43 27.39 49.21
N ALA A 302 -22.32 26.13 48.78
CA ALA A 302 -21.03 25.50 48.52
C ALA A 302 -20.30 26.16 47.34
N SER A 303 -21.00 26.43 46.22
CA SER A 303 -20.45 27.16 45.07
C SER A 303 -19.90 28.54 45.46
N ARG A 304 -20.69 29.35 46.17
CA ARG A 304 -20.28 30.68 46.62
C ARG A 304 -19.10 30.62 47.60
N ALA A 305 -19.10 29.69 48.55
CA ALA A 305 -18.01 29.52 49.50
C ALA A 305 -16.71 29.08 48.81
N LEU A 306 -16.76 28.11 47.90
CA LEU A 306 -15.60 27.69 47.10
C LEU A 306 -15.04 28.85 46.28
N GLN A 307 -15.91 29.65 45.66
CA GLN A 307 -15.50 30.78 44.85
C GLN A 307 -14.85 31.89 45.69
N GLN A 308 -15.42 32.23 46.85
CA GLN A 308 -14.94 33.31 47.72
C GLN A 308 -13.70 32.93 48.53
N GLU A 309 -13.68 31.73 49.10
CA GLU A 309 -12.64 31.29 50.03
C GLU A 309 -11.42 30.68 49.30
N PHE A 310 -11.62 30.04 48.13
CA PHE A 310 -10.59 29.17 47.55
C PHE A 310 -10.20 29.43 46.09
N ALA A 311 -11.03 30.09 45.26
CA ALA A 311 -10.76 30.23 43.82
C ALA A 311 -9.37 30.80 43.50
N ALA A 312 -8.94 31.85 44.22
CA ALA A 312 -7.62 32.45 44.02
C ALA A 312 -6.47 31.48 44.35
N ARG A 313 -6.58 30.74 45.46
CA ARG A 313 -5.57 29.76 45.89
C ARG A 313 -5.53 28.56 44.95
N ILE A 314 -6.67 28.15 44.42
CA ILE A 314 -6.79 27.08 43.43
C ILE A 314 -6.14 27.48 42.10
N ALA A 315 -6.39 28.71 41.63
CA ALA A 315 -5.74 29.24 40.44
C ALA A 315 -4.21 29.31 40.57
N GLN A 316 -3.71 29.58 41.79
CA GLN A 316 -2.29 29.59 42.12
C GLN A 316 -1.69 28.21 42.39
N ARG A 317 -2.50 27.14 42.37
CA ARG A 317 -2.10 25.76 42.69
C ARG A 317 -1.44 25.65 44.08
N ASP A 318 -1.99 26.37 45.06
CA ASP A 318 -1.42 26.46 46.41
C ASP A 318 -1.27 25.08 47.07
N PRO A 319 -0.04 24.62 47.36
CA PRO A 319 0.20 23.30 47.94
C PRO A 319 -0.36 23.14 49.35
N ASN A 320 -0.61 24.24 50.07
CA ASN A 320 -1.20 24.20 51.41
C ASN A 320 -2.66 23.76 51.40
N LEU A 321 -3.32 23.72 50.23
CA LEU A 321 -4.68 23.21 50.10
C LEU A 321 -4.78 21.68 50.30
N ARG A 322 -3.66 20.94 50.27
CA ARG A 322 -3.62 19.48 50.47
C ARG A 322 -4.36 19.03 51.73
N GLN A 323 -4.21 19.78 52.83
CA GLN A 323 -4.74 19.39 54.15
C GLN A 323 -5.89 20.31 54.61
N ASP A 324 -6.43 21.14 53.71
CA ASP A 324 -7.48 22.09 54.05
C ASP A 324 -8.84 21.39 54.17
N ARG A 325 -9.27 21.15 55.42
CA ARG A 325 -10.53 20.43 55.71
C ARG A 325 -11.77 21.19 55.24
N ARG A 326 -11.70 22.53 55.18
CA ARG A 326 -12.81 23.35 54.73
C ARG A 326 -13.00 23.19 53.23
N LEU A 327 -11.90 23.19 52.47
CA LEU A 327 -11.93 22.88 51.04
C LEU A 327 -12.48 21.47 50.79
N GLU A 328 -11.97 20.45 51.50
CA GLU A 328 -12.45 19.06 51.35
C GLU A 328 -13.96 18.96 51.54
N GLN A 329 -14.49 19.52 52.64
CA GLN A 329 -15.92 19.47 52.93
C GLN A 329 -16.75 20.13 51.83
N LEU A 330 -16.35 21.33 51.40
CA LEU A 330 -17.05 22.06 50.35
C LEU A 330 -17.03 21.34 49.00
N LEU A 331 -15.92 20.69 48.64
CA LEU A 331 -15.83 19.87 47.44
C LEU A 331 -16.75 18.66 47.54
N ARG A 332 -16.79 17.97 48.69
CA ARG A 332 -17.72 16.83 48.88
C ARG A 332 -19.19 17.26 48.82
N ASP A 333 -19.53 18.41 49.38
CA ASP A 333 -20.89 18.95 49.31
C ASP A 333 -21.25 19.35 47.87
N ALA A 334 -20.34 20.02 47.17
CA ALA A 334 -20.52 20.34 45.76
C ALA A 334 -20.68 19.08 44.91
N GLY A 335 -19.92 18.01 45.18
CA GLY A 335 -20.01 16.72 44.46
C GLY A 335 -21.36 16.00 44.58
N ARG A 336 -22.22 16.41 45.52
CA ARG A 336 -23.61 15.94 45.63
C ARG A 336 -24.59 16.73 44.78
N GLU A 337 -24.17 17.85 44.20
CA GLU A 337 -24.98 18.68 43.33
C GLU A 337 -24.90 18.19 41.86
N PRO A 338 -26.04 18.09 41.14
CA PRO A 338 -26.03 17.71 39.73
C PRO A 338 -25.24 18.70 38.86
N GLU A 339 -25.19 19.98 39.23
CA GLU A 339 -24.41 21.02 38.56
C GLU A 339 -22.91 20.74 38.58
N MET A 340 -22.39 20.15 39.67
CA MET A 340 -20.99 19.75 39.78
C MET A 340 -20.69 18.52 38.92
N ALA A 341 -21.60 17.53 38.91
CA ALA A 341 -21.47 16.39 38.02
C ALA A 341 -21.43 16.86 36.55
N ALA A 342 -22.32 17.78 36.16
CA ALA A 342 -22.34 18.37 34.82
C ALA A 342 -21.09 19.22 34.50
N ALA A 343 -20.51 19.90 35.51
CA ALA A 343 -19.27 20.66 35.34
C ALA A 343 -18.05 19.76 35.11
N GLN A 344 -17.99 18.62 35.80
CA GLN A 344 -16.97 17.59 35.56
C GLN A 344 -17.15 17.00 34.16
N ASP A 345 -18.38 16.65 33.78
CA ASP A 345 -18.69 16.11 32.45
C ASP A 345 -18.30 17.09 31.33
N GLU A 346 -18.59 18.41 31.48
CA GLU A 346 -18.14 19.43 30.51
C GLU A 346 -16.62 19.38 30.30
N LEU A 347 -15.85 19.33 31.39
CA LEU A 347 -14.39 19.35 31.29
C LEU A 347 -13.87 18.12 30.56
N PHE A 348 -14.39 16.94 30.89
CA PHE A 348 -13.98 15.68 30.28
C PHE A 348 -14.39 15.58 28.83
N ASP A 349 -15.57 16.08 28.49
CA ASP A 349 -16.02 16.20 27.12
C ASP A 349 -15.05 17.08 26.30
N GLN A 350 -14.76 18.29 26.79
CA GLN A 350 -13.91 19.26 26.08
C GLN A 350 -12.42 18.86 26.01
N GLN A 351 -11.85 18.33 27.09
CA GLN A 351 -10.41 18.07 27.15
C GLN A 351 -10.01 16.69 26.63
N PHE A 352 -10.89 15.70 26.71
CA PHE A 352 -10.54 14.33 26.39
C PHE A 352 -11.45 13.76 25.31
N TYR A 353 -12.78 13.84 25.45
CA TYR A 353 -13.69 13.18 24.52
C TYR A 353 -13.67 13.81 23.13
N GLN A 354 -13.92 15.12 23.00
CA GLN A 354 -13.94 15.83 21.70
C GLN A 354 -12.59 15.76 20.96
N PRO A 355 -11.43 15.91 21.61
CA PRO A 355 -10.15 15.68 20.95
C PRO A 355 -9.99 14.22 20.49
N THR A 356 -10.47 13.24 21.27
CA THR A 356 -10.46 11.82 20.86
C THR A 356 -11.35 11.61 19.64
N VAL A 357 -12.55 12.19 19.61
CA VAL A 357 -13.46 12.15 18.45
C VAL A 357 -12.78 12.73 17.21
N SER A 358 -12.08 13.86 17.35
CA SER A 358 -11.32 14.46 16.24
C SER A 358 -10.22 13.54 15.74
N GLN A 359 -9.51 12.85 16.64
CA GLN A 359 -8.50 11.85 16.26
C GLN A 359 -9.14 10.62 15.60
N ALA A 360 -10.25 10.10 16.12
CA ALA A 360 -10.96 8.97 15.52
C ALA A 360 -11.33 9.28 14.07
N ALA A 361 -11.93 10.44 13.82
CA ALA A 361 -12.26 10.89 12.47
C ALA A 361 -11.01 11.02 11.57
N ALA A 362 -9.89 11.53 12.08
CA ALA A 362 -8.64 11.65 11.32
C ALA A 362 -8.01 10.30 10.92
N TYR A 363 -8.39 9.21 11.59
CA TYR A 363 -7.95 7.84 11.31
C TYR A 363 -9.06 6.97 10.71
N ASN A 364 -10.18 7.58 10.28
CA ASN A 364 -11.37 6.93 9.76
C ASN A 364 -11.97 5.86 10.69
N ILE A 365 -11.79 6.04 12.01
CA ILE A 365 -12.38 5.18 13.04
C ILE A 365 -13.79 5.68 13.29
N THR A 366 -14.78 4.84 12.97
CA THR A 366 -16.19 5.21 12.96
C THR A 366 -17.06 4.38 13.89
N SER A 367 -16.50 3.35 14.54
CA SER A 367 -17.25 2.54 15.49
C SER A 367 -17.24 3.11 16.92
N PRO A 368 -18.31 2.85 17.70
CA PRO A 368 -18.31 3.11 19.14
C PRO A 368 -17.17 2.43 19.89
N LEU A 369 -16.86 1.16 19.57
CA LEU A 369 -15.75 0.44 20.21
C LEU A 369 -14.40 1.07 19.87
N GLY A 370 -14.19 1.48 18.62
CA GLY A 370 -12.99 2.18 18.20
C GLY A 370 -12.79 3.48 18.98
N LEU A 371 -13.85 4.27 19.12
CA LEU A 371 -13.81 5.49 19.93
C LEU A 371 -13.55 5.19 21.42
N ALA A 372 -14.11 4.09 21.97
CA ALA A 372 -13.82 3.66 23.34
C ALA A 372 -12.35 3.30 23.55
N CYS A 373 -11.76 2.55 22.61
CA CYS A 373 -10.35 2.18 22.61
C CYS A 373 -9.44 3.42 22.62
N LEU A 374 -9.73 4.40 21.75
CA LEU A 374 -8.96 5.63 21.70
C LEU A 374 -9.17 6.49 22.95
N TYR A 375 -10.39 6.60 23.45
CA TYR A 375 -10.73 7.45 24.60
C TYR A 375 -10.06 6.97 25.89
N ASP A 376 -10.17 5.68 26.21
CA ASP A 376 -9.50 5.10 27.38
C ASP A 376 -7.97 5.24 27.28
N THR A 377 -7.39 5.11 26.08
CA THR A 377 -5.96 5.39 25.84
C THR A 377 -5.62 6.85 26.05
N HIS A 378 -6.50 7.78 25.67
CA HIS A 378 -6.30 9.20 25.89
C HIS A 378 -6.31 9.54 27.39
N ILE A 379 -7.26 8.98 28.14
CA ILE A 379 -7.37 9.14 29.59
C ILE A 379 -6.12 8.62 30.31
N GLN A 380 -5.65 7.42 29.95
CA GLN A 380 -4.44 6.85 30.54
C GLN A 380 -3.13 7.50 30.03
N GLY A 381 -3.23 8.34 28.99
CA GLY A 381 -2.12 8.99 28.33
C GLY A 381 -1.42 8.08 27.30
N GLY A 382 -1.09 8.65 26.14
CA GLY A 382 -0.32 7.98 25.09
C GLY A 382 -1.04 7.86 23.75
N LEU A 383 -2.30 8.29 23.63
CA LEU A 383 -3.05 8.26 22.37
C LEU A 383 -2.24 8.87 21.22
N LEU A 384 -1.75 10.11 21.37
CA LEU A 384 -0.97 10.82 20.36
C LEU A 384 0.39 10.16 20.04
N ILE A 385 0.87 9.25 20.88
CA ILE A 385 2.08 8.48 20.63
C ILE A 385 1.74 7.20 19.85
N LEU A 386 0.64 6.53 20.19
CA LEU A 386 0.26 5.24 19.61
C LEU A 386 -0.33 5.37 18.20
N LEU A 387 -1.16 6.39 17.96
CA LEU A 387 -1.78 6.61 16.65
C LEU A 387 -0.78 6.62 15.47
N PRO A 388 0.30 7.43 15.49
CA PRO A 388 1.29 7.40 14.39
C PRO A 388 2.05 6.08 14.32
N GLN A 389 2.35 5.45 15.46
CA GLN A 389 3.06 4.15 15.47
C GLN A 389 2.25 3.03 14.81
N VAL A 390 0.93 3.02 15.01
CA VAL A 390 0.04 2.03 14.38
C VAL A 390 -0.09 2.32 12.88
N LYS A 391 -0.26 3.59 12.50
CA LYS A 391 -0.25 3.98 11.08
C LYS A 391 1.04 3.57 10.38
N ASP A 392 2.19 3.84 10.99
CA ASP A 392 3.49 3.47 10.43
C ASP A 392 3.66 1.95 10.33
N GLN A 393 3.20 1.19 11.34
CA GLN A 393 3.22 -0.27 11.30
C GLN A 393 2.35 -0.84 10.16
N LEU A 394 1.16 -0.28 9.97
CA LEU A 394 0.19 -0.78 8.99
C LEU A 394 0.32 -0.13 7.61
N HIS A 395 1.18 0.88 7.48
CA HIS A 395 1.35 1.70 6.29
C HIS A 395 0.06 2.41 5.83
N GLY A 396 -0.85 2.72 6.75
CA GLY A 396 -2.12 3.37 6.42
C GLY A 396 -3.06 3.56 7.62
N ILE A 397 -4.15 4.26 7.38
CA ILE A 397 -5.30 4.36 8.31
C ILE A 397 -6.46 3.47 7.85
N VAL A 398 -7.53 3.42 8.64
CA VAL A 398 -8.73 2.62 8.29
C VAL A 398 -9.27 3.03 6.92
N GLY A 399 -9.57 2.05 6.09
CA GLY A 399 -10.04 2.21 4.72
C GLY A 399 -8.95 2.44 3.66
N GLU A 400 -7.69 2.70 4.05
CA GLU A 400 -6.57 2.79 3.12
C GLU A 400 -5.95 1.41 2.83
N MET A 401 -5.16 1.32 1.75
CA MET A 401 -4.35 0.15 1.43
C MET A 401 -3.12 0.06 2.34
N GLY A 402 -3.08 -0.94 3.21
CA GLY A 402 -1.88 -1.34 3.94
C GLY A 402 -1.03 -2.36 3.16
N LEU A 403 0.02 -2.88 3.80
CA LEU A 403 0.89 -3.91 3.21
C LEU A 403 0.12 -5.18 2.83
N ASP A 404 -0.80 -5.61 3.70
CA ASP A 404 -1.59 -6.82 3.55
C ASP A 404 -3.01 -6.54 3.02
N GLY A 405 -3.14 -5.49 2.20
CA GLY A 405 -4.41 -5.09 1.62
C GLY A 405 -5.13 -4.00 2.43
N PRO A 406 -6.41 -3.75 2.13
CA PRO A 406 -7.15 -2.65 2.74
C PRO A 406 -7.39 -2.89 4.23
N LEU A 407 -7.21 -1.82 5.00
CA LEU A 407 -7.26 -1.85 6.44
C LEU A 407 -8.71 -1.70 6.93
N SER A 408 -9.30 -2.81 7.36
CA SER A 408 -10.56 -2.78 8.12
C SER A 408 -10.36 -2.10 9.48
N GLU A 409 -11.43 -1.53 10.06
CA GLU A 409 -11.37 -0.91 11.39
C GLU A 409 -10.97 -1.93 12.46
N GLU A 410 -11.44 -3.17 12.36
CA GLU A 410 -11.14 -4.27 13.29
C GLU A 410 -9.66 -4.63 13.29
N ALA A 411 -9.07 -4.83 12.11
CA ALA A 411 -7.64 -5.12 11.98
C ALA A 411 -6.79 -3.97 12.52
N TRP A 412 -7.20 -2.72 12.24
CA TRP A 412 -6.52 -1.54 12.74
C TRP A 412 -6.61 -1.44 14.27
N LEU A 413 -7.79 -1.67 14.85
CA LEU A 413 -8.01 -1.68 16.30
C LEU A 413 -7.27 -2.82 17.00
N ALA A 414 -7.18 -4.01 16.37
CA ALA A 414 -6.38 -5.11 16.89
C ALA A 414 -4.91 -4.70 17.03
N ALA A 415 -4.32 -4.14 15.97
CA ALA A 415 -2.95 -3.63 16.00
C ALA A 415 -2.77 -2.50 17.02
N PHE A 416 -3.76 -1.61 17.15
CA PHE A 416 -3.75 -0.55 18.16
C PHE A 416 -3.73 -1.10 19.58
N LEU A 417 -4.56 -2.10 19.90
CA LEU A 417 -4.61 -2.73 21.21
C LEU A 417 -3.31 -3.49 21.52
N ASP A 418 -2.72 -4.18 20.55
CA ASP A 418 -1.42 -4.83 20.69
C ASP A 418 -0.31 -3.82 21.02
N ARG A 419 -0.28 -2.68 20.33
CA ARG A 419 0.68 -1.60 20.59
C ARG A 419 0.45 -0.94 21.94
N ARG A 420 -0.80 -0.78 22.35
CA ARG A 420 -1.16 -0.25 23.66
C ARG A 420 -0.67 -1.16 24.78
N GLU A 421 -0.90 -2.46 24.68
CA GLU A 421 -0.41 -3.45 25.64
C GLU A 421 1.11 -3.45 25.73
N ALA A 422 1.80 -3.48 24.58
CA ALA A 422 3.26 -3.42 24.52
C ALA A 422 3.81 -2.14 25.18
N ARG A 423 3.15 -1.00 24.98
CA ARG A 423 3.54 0.27 25.62
C ARG A 423 3.41 0.19 27.15
N LEU A 424 2.30 -0.34 27.67
CA LEU A 424 2.11 -0.49 29.12
C LEU A 424 3.21 -1.37 29.73
N GLN A 425 3.54 -2.48 29.07
CA GLN A 425 4.61 -3.36 29.50
C GLN A 425 5.98 -2.65 29.49
N GLN A 426 6.30 -1.91 28.42
CA GLN A 426 7.55 -1.14 28.33
C GLN A 426 7.66 -0.04 29.39
N LEU A 427 6.56 0.63 29.74
CA LEU A 427 6.55 1.61 30.82
C LEU A 427 6.76 0.93 32.17
N ALA A 428 6.14 -0.23 32.39
CA ALA A 428 6.32 -1.00 33.61
C ALA A 428 7.77 -1.48 33.79
N ASP A 429 8.37 -1.99 32.72
CA ASP A 429 9.76 -2.47 32.76
C ASP A 429 10.74 -1.31 33.00
N ARG A 430 10.48 -0.13 32.41
CA ARG A 430 11.24 1.10 32.70
C ARG A 430 11.09 1.55 34.16
N ALA A 431 9.87 1.55 34.71
CA ALA A 431 9.64 1.90 36.11
C ALA A 431 10.37 0.94 37.05
N ALA A 432 10.31 -0.37 36.77
CA ALA A 432 11.03 -1.39 37.55
C ALA A 432 12.55 -1.22 37.47
N ALA A 433 13.10 -0.94 36.28
CA ALA A 433 14.52 -0.66 36.09
C ALA A 433 15.01 0.58 36.87
N ASN A 434 14.13 1.56 37.07
CA ASN A 434 14.39 2.76 37.87
C ASN A 434 14.12 2.56 39.37
N GLY A 435 13.76 1.36 39.82
CA GLY A 435 13.47 1.04 41.22
C GLY A 435 12.04 1.37 41.69
N ASP A 436 11.17 1.90 40.82
CA ASP A 436 9.77 2.19 41.12
C ASP A 436 8.88 0.95 40.88
N THR A 437 8.97 0.01 41.82
CA THR A 437 8.24 -1.27 41.75
C THR A 437 6.72 -1.10 41.91
N LEU A 438 6.27 -0.05 42.60
CA LEU A 438 4.84 0.22 42.78
C LEU A 438 4.20 0.65 41.45
N SER A 439 4.79 1.64 40.77
CA SER A 439 4.31 2.05 39.45
C SER A 439 4.42 0.92 38.42
N ALA A 440 5.50 0.14 38.45
CA ALA A 440 5.67 -1.01 37.58
C ALA A 440 4.54 -2.04 37.74
N ASN A 441 4.19 -2.38 38.98
CA ASN A 441 3.10 -3.32 39.26
C ASN A 441 1.75 -2.74 38.86
N ALA A 442 1.48 -1.46 39.13
CA ALA A 442 0.25 -0.80 38.72
C ALA A 442 0.07 -0.80 37.20
N LEU A 443 1.14 -0.51 36.44
CA LEU A 443 1.13 -0.54 34.98
C LEU A 443 0.87 -1.94 34.42
N ARG A 444 1.48 -2.99 35.00
CA ARG A 444 1.24 -4.38 34.60
C ARG A 444 -0.17 -4.84 34.91
N ILE A 445 -0.74 -4.44 36.05
CA ILE A 445 -2.13 -4.74 36.37
C ILE A 445 -3.06 -4.06 35.36
N SER A 446 -2.76 -2.81 34.98
CA SER A 446 -3.61 -2.02 34.09
C SER A 446 -3.82 -2.63 32.70
N THR A 447 -3.03 -3.63 32.27
CA THR A 447 -3.23 -4.33 30.97
C THR A 447 -4.57 -5.04 30.86
N PHE A 448 -5.27 -5.32 31.98
CA PHE A 448 -6.62 -5.88 31.95
C PHE A 448 -7.56 -5.06 31.06
N ARG A 449 -7.43 -3.72 31.02
CA ARG A 449 -8.34 -2.86 30.24
C ARG A 449 -8.23 -3.13 28.74
N VAL A 450 -7.02 -3.44 28.27
CA VAL A 450 -6.76 -3.83 26.89
C VAL A 450 -7.38 -5.20 26.60
N THR A 451 -7.30 -6.12 27.56
CA THR A 451 -7.92 -7.44 27.44
C THR A 451 -9.44 -7.34 27.31
N GLU A 452 -10.10 -6.52 28.14
CA GLU A 452 -11.55 -6.32 28.11
C GLU A 452 -12.01 -5.69 26.76
N LEU A 453 -11.31 -4.66 26.29
CA LEU A 453 -11.58 -4.05 24.98
C LEU A 453 -11.33 -5.04 23.83
N ARG A 454 -10.27 -5.86 23.91
CA ARG A 454 -9.97 -6.91 22.93
C ARG A 454 -11.05 -7.98 22.92
N GLN A 455 -11.65 -8.33 24.05
CA GLN A 455 -12.77 -9.28 24.09
C GLN A 455 -14.01 -8.74 23.37
N LEU A 456 -14.32 -7.45 23.52
CA LEU A 456 -15.41 -6.81 22.76
C LEU A 456 -15.14 -6.84 21.25
N LEU A 457 -13.89 -6.62 20.84
CA LEU A 457 -13.47 -6.71 19.44
C LEU A 457 -13.57 -8.14 18.89
N LEU A 458 -13.11 -9.13 19.66
CA LEU A 458 -13.18 -10.55 19.28
C LEU A 458 -14.62 -11.09 19.23
N ALA A 459 -15.52 -10.48 19.98
CA ALA A 459 -16.96 -10.76 19.94
C ALA A 459 -17.67 -10.06 18.76
N ASP A 460 -16.93 -9.38 17.88
CA ASP A 460 -17.46 -8.63 16.73
C ASP A 460 -18.45 -7.51 17.15
N ASN A 461 -18.30 -6.99 18.37
CA ASN A 461 -19.19 -5.96 18.93
C ASN A 461 -18.59 -4.55 18.75
N LEU A 462 -18.32 -4.17 17.50
CA LEU A 462 -17.90 -2.79 17.16
C LEU A 462 -18.93 -1.73 17.59
N ALA A 463 -20.21 -2.13 17.60
CA ALA A 463 -21.35 -1.27 17.92
C ALA A 463 -21.48 -0.94 19.41
N LEU A 464 -20.82 -1.71 20.29
CA LEU A 464 -21.08 -1.70 21.74
C LEU A 464 -22.58 -1.88 22.08
N GLU A 465 -23.28 -2.73 21.32
CA GLU A 465 -24.70 -3.05 21.52
C GLU A 465 -24.88 -4.11 22.62
N GLY A 466 -26.08 -4.11 23.21
CA GLY A 466 -26.48 -5.08 24.23
C GLY A 466 -25.82 -4.87 25.60
N ASP A 467 -26.09 -5.77 26.55
CA ASP A 467 -25.48 -5.68 27.87
C ASP A 467 -23.98 -6.00 27.80
N LEU A 468 -23.14 -5.00 28.12
CA LEU A 468 -21.69 -5.13 28.10
C LEU A 468 -21.21 -5.60 29.47
N HIS A 469 -20.55 -6.75 29.51
CA HIS A 469 -19.95 -7.30 30.72
C HIS A 469 -18.50 -6.85 30.81
N VAL A 470 -18.22 -5.83 31.64
CA VAL A 470 -16.87 -5.28 31.81
C VAL A 470 -16.47 -5.43 33.28
N ARG A 471 -15.42 -6.21 33.56
CA ARG A 471 -14.94 -6.52 34.92
C ARG A 471 -16.03 -6.93 35.93
N GLY A 472 -17.00 -7.72 35.49
CA GLY A 472 -18.12 -8.18 36.33
C GLY A 472 -19.17 -7.10 36.62
N ARG A 473 -19.10 -5.94 35.97
CA ARG A 473 -20.17 -4.94 35.92
C ARG A 473 -20.94 -5.07 34.61
N ILE A 474 -22.22 -4.75 34.65
CA ILE A 474 -23.07 -4.65 33.46
C ILE A 474 -23.18 -3.17 33.11
N ILE A 475 -22.81 -2.83 31.87
CA ILE A 475 -22.97 -1.49 31.30
C ILE A 475 -24.04 -1.61 30.20
N PRO A 476 -25.11 -0.81 30.23
CA PRO A 476 -26.06 -0.76 29.13
C PRO A 476 -25.35 -0.32 27.84
N GLY A 477 -25.40 -1.17 26.82
CA GLY A 477 -24.87 -0.86 25.51
C GLY A 477 -25.69 0.18 24.76
N ILE A 478 -25.20 0.53 23.58
CA ILE A 478 -25.82 1.51 22.71
C ILE A 478 -27.03 0.86 22.06
N VAL A 479 -28.15 1.57 22.05
CA VAL A 479 -29.33 1.21 21.27
C VAL A 479 -29.26 2.06 20.01
N PHE A 480 -29.38 1.47 18.82
CA PHE A 480 -29.33 2.18 17.53
C PHE A 480 -30.72 2.49 16.98
#